data_AF-A0A1C2BYP8-F1
#
_entry.id   AF-A0A1C2BYP8-F1
#
_cell.length_a   1.000
_cell.length_b   1.000
_cell.length_c   1.000
_cell.angle_alpha   90.00
_cell.angle_beta   90.00
_cell.angle_gamma   90.00
#
_symmetry.space_group_name_H-M   'P 1'
#
loop_
_entity.id
_entity.type
_entity.pdbx_description
1 polymer ?
#
loop_
_entity_poly.entity_id
_entity_poly.type
_entity_poly.pdbx_seq_one_letter_code
_entity_poly.pdbx_strand_id
1 'polypeptide(L)'
;MPLVNYRVKVHASANKLWDMMLDKMRRPDKYVPGIVRVAILREHSANCIEREMETAQGKVIRELVVAEPLTLTVIFKSYQDEVYSGFVTNTIFEEDDGVYLDYTLNWTLKPGKSAAQPDSFWQETIKNAVLHAKQLAES
;
A
#
# COMPACT_ATOMS: atom_id res chain seq x y z
N MET A 1 9.76 -12.85 9.73
CA MET A 1 8.99 -11.61 10.03
C MET A 1 9.32 -10.68 8.90
N PRO A 2 8.45 -10.53 7.89
CA PRO A 2 8.83 -9.83 6.69
C PRO A 2 8.88 -8.32 6.96
N LEU A 3 10.10 -7.80 6.96
CA LEU A 3 10.39 -6.39 6.70
C LEU A 3 11.04 -6.35 5.33
N VAL A 4 10.30 -5.91 4.33
CA VAL A 4 10.75 -5.86 2.93
C VAL A 4 10.45 -4.50 2.35
N ASN A 5 11.36 -3.99 1.53
CA ASN A 5 11.15 -2.76 0.80
C ASN A 5 11.58 -2.91 -0.66
N TYR A 6 10.98 -2.09 -1.51
CA TYR A 6 11.43 -1.93 -2.88
C TYR A 6 11.24 -0.48 -3.31
N ARG A 7 12.30 0.11 -3.87
CA ARG A 7 12.32 1.47 -4.38
C ARG A 7 12.60 1.45 -5.87
N VAL A 8 11.91 2.31 -6.60
CA VAL A 8 12.15 2.52 -8.03
C VAL A 8 12.06 4.00 -8.38
N LYS A 9 12.89 4.44 -9.33
CA LYS A 9 12.74 5.76 -9.96
C LYS A 9 11.51 5.78 -10.84
N VAL A 10 10.74 6.86 -10.83
CA VAL A 10 9.53 7.04 -11.62
C VAL A 10 9.66 8.30 -12.49
N HIS A 11 9.35 8.19 -13.77
CA HIS A 11 9.31 9.27 -14.75
C HIS A 11 7.97 9.99 -14.71
N ALA A 12 7.61 10.51 -13.54
CA ALA A 12 6.44 11.32 -13.28
C ALA A 12 6.77 12.38 -12.22
N SER A 13 5.99 13.46 -12.16
CA SER A 13 6.14 14.44 -11.08
C SER A 13 5.68 13.85 -9.74
N ALA A 14 6.27 14.32 -8.64
CA ALA A 14 5.84 13.95 -7.29
C ALA A 14 4.36 14.27 -7.06
N ASN A 15 3.86 15.39 -7.58
CA ASN A 15 2.45 15.75 -7.54
C ASN A 15 1.55 14.71 -8.24
N LYS A 16 1.90 14.25 -9.45
CA LYS A 16 1.12 13.20 -10.15
C LYS A 16 1.09 11.91 -9.33
N LEU A 17 2.23 11.51 -8.75
CA LEU A 17 2.30 10.34 -7.88
C LEU A 17 1.48 10.51 -6.60
N TRP A 18 1.51 11.69 -6.00
CA TRP A 18 0.77 11.99 -4.78
C TRP A 18 -0.73 11.93 -5.03
N ASP A 19 -1.23 12.58 -6.08
CA ASP A 19 -2.63 12.51 -6.49
C ASP A 19 -3.06 11.06 -6.75
N MET A 20 -2.21 10.26 -7.39
CA MET A 20 -2.44 8.83 -7.62
C MET A 20 -2.52 8.04 -6.30
N MET A 21 -1.65 8.35 -5.32
CA MET A 21 -1.69 7.69 -4.00
C MET A 21 -2.96 8.04 -3.21
N LEU A 22 -3.42 9.29 -3.29
CA LEU A 22 -4.66 9.74 -2.68
C LEU A 22 -5.89 9.09 -3.34
N ASP A 23 -5.91 8.97 -4.68
CA ASP A 23 -6.98 8.22 -5.36
C ASP A 23 -6.91 6.72 -4.98
N LYS A 24 -5.72 6.10 -4.94
CA LYS A 24 -5.54 4.70 -4.50
C LYS A 24 -6.01 4.43 -3.07
N MET A 25 -5.86 5.40 -2.18
CA MET A 25 -6.42 5.33 -0.82
C MET A 25 -7.95 5.16 -0.86
N ARG A 26 -8.66 5.84 -1.77
CA ARG A 26 -10.12 5.80 -1.87
C ARG A 26 -10.67 4.76 -2.86
N ARG A 27 -9.91 4.47 -3.92
CA ARG A 27 -10.25 3.61 -5.07
C ARG A 27 -9.17 2.55 -5.34
N PRO A 28 -8.83 1.71 -4.34
CA PRO A 28 -7.81 0.67 -4.51
C PRO A 28 -8.16 -0.32 -5.61
N ASP A 29 -9.43 -0.47 -5.97
CA ASP A 29 -9.91 -1.29 -7.09
C ASP A 29 -9.29 -0.92 -8.46
N LYS A 30 -8.86 0.33 -8.63
CA LYS A 30 -8.17 0.77 -9.86
C LYS A 30 -6.69 0.40 -9.90
N TYR A 31 -6.07 0.11 -8.75
CA TYR A 31 -4.61 0.03 -8.60
C TYR A 31 -4.13 -1.31 -8.03
N VAL A 32 -5.01 -2.08 -7.42
CA VAL A 32 -4.70 -3.34 -6.76
C VAL A 32 -5.50 -4.44 -7.47
N PRO A 33 -4.85 -5.23 -8.33
CA PRO A 33 -5.51 -6.33 -9.02
C PRO A 33 -6.19 -7.29 -8.04
N GLY A 34 -7.41 -7.72 -8.38
CA GLY A 34 -8.16 -8.68 -7.60
C GLY A 34 -9.02 -8.09 -6.48
N ILE A 35 -9.02 -6.77 -6.25
CA ILE A 35 -10.04 -6.11 -5.42
C ILE A 35 -11.33 -5.97 -6.24
N VAL A 36 -12.42 -6.54 -5.74
CA VAL A 36 -13.73 -6.54 -6.43
C VAL A 36 -14.75 -5.62 -5.79
N ARG A 37 -14.54 -5.25 -4.51
CA ARG A 37 -15.41 -4.33 -3.78
C ARG A 37 -14.60 -3.49 -2.82
N VAL A 38 -14.99 -2.23 -2.71
CA VAL A 38 -14.44 -1.26 -1.77
C VAL A 38 -15.58 -0.56 -1.05
N ALA A 39 -15.49 -0.45 0.27
CA ALA A 39 -16.38 0.36 1.07
C ALA A 39 -15.56 1.25 2.02
N ILE A 40 -15.84 2.55 2.02
CA ILE A 40 -15.31 3.43 3.06
C ILE A 40 -16.23 3.28 4.28
N LEU A 41 -15.70 2.73 5.37
CA LEU A 41 -16.45 2.51 6.60
C LEU A 41 -16.55 3.80 7.40
N ARG A 42 -15.47 4.59 7.41
CA ARG A 42 -15.39 5.83 8.17
C ARG A 42 -14.43 6.83 7.54
N GLU A 43 -14.80 8.09 7.59
CA GLU A 43 -13.93 9.22 7.30
C GLU A 43 -13.54 9.91 8.61
N HIS A 44 -12.27 9.85 8.98
CA HIS A 44 -11.75 10.57 10.14
C HIS A 44 -11.30 11.99 9.78
N SER A 45 -10.74 12.14 8.57
CA SER A 45 -10.39 13.42 7.95
C SER A 45 -10.21 13.23 6.44
N ALA A 46 -9.88 14.31 5.71
CA ALA A 46 -9.51 14.22 4.30
C ALA A 46 -8.35 13.23 4.05
N ASN A 47 -7.44 13.10 5.02
CA ASN A 47 -6.21 12.31 4.93
C ASN A 47 -6.25 11.03 5.77
N CYS A 48 -7.39 10.68 6.38
CA CYS A 48 -7.49 9.49 7.22
C CYS A 48 -8.85 8.83 7.06
N ILE A 49 -8.84 7.57 6.61
CA ILE A 49 -10.05 6.77 6.40
C ILE A 49 -9.89 5.37 6.94
N GLU A 50 -11.02 4.80 7.32
CA GLU A 50 -11.20 3.38 7.55
C GLU A 50 -11.92 2.79 6.33
N ARG A 51 -11.35 1.74 5.73
CA ARG A 51 -11.92 1.09 4.55
C ARG A 51 -11.97 -0.43 4.71
N GLU A 52 -12.94 -1.02 4.04
CA GLU A 52 -13.07 -2.45 3.82
C GLU A 52 -12.88 -2.73 2.33
N MET A 53 -12.11 -3.76 2.02
CA MET A 53 -11.92 -4.28 0.66
C MET A 53 -12.25 -5.77 0.63
N GLU A 54 -12.84 -6.21 -0.46
CA GLU A 54 -13.09 -7.63 -0.73
C GLU A 54 -12.26 -8.06 -1.93
N THR A 55 -11.50 -9.15 -1.79
CA THR A 55 -10.79 -9.75 -2.92
C THR A 55 -11.71 -10.67 -3.70
N ALA A 56 -11.37 -10.97 -4.96
CA ALA A 56 -12.10 -11.91 -5.80
C ALA A 56 -12.22 -13.32 -5.20
N GLN A 57 -11.36 -13.66 -4.23
CA GLN A 57 -11.37 -14.92 -3.47
C GLN A 57 -12.23 -14.85 -2.20
N GLY A 58 -12.97 -13.75 -1.98
CA GLY A 58 -13.83 -13.55 -0.81
C GLY A 58 -13.08 -13.17 0.46
N LYS A 59 -11.77 -12.85 0.40
CA LYS A 59 -11.05 -12.35 1.57
C LYS A 59 -11.48 -10.91 1.83
N VAL A 60 -11.89 -10.64 3.07
CA VAL A 60 -12.16 -9.29 3.55
C VAL A 60 -10.91 -8.71 4.21
N ILE A 61 -10.52 -7.51 3.81
CA ILE A 61 -9.37 -6.78 4.35
C ILE A 61 -9.89 -5.45 4.90
N ARG A 62 -9.55 -5.15 6.15
CA ARG A 62 -9.91 -3.89 6.80
C ARG A 62 -8.67 -3.09 7.16
N GLU A 63 -8.64 -1.85 6.69
CA GLU A 63 -7.48 -0.97 6.80
C GLU A 63 -7.84 0.39 7.36
N LEU A 64 -7.00 0.89 8.26
CA LEU A 64 -6.89 2.31 8.56
C LEU A 64 -5.80 2.87 7.66
N VAL A 65 -6.18 3.77 6.76
CA VAL A 65 -5.29 4.40 5.79
C VAL A 65 -5.06 5.85 6.17
N VAL A 66 -3.80 6.26 6.25
CA VAL A 66 -3.39 7.61 6.62
C VAL A 66 -2.45 8.17 5.57
N ALA A 67 -2.78 9.34 5.01
CA ALA A 67 -1.89 10.10 4.14
C ALA A 67 -1.21 11.21 4.95
N GLU A 68 0.11 11.30 4.85
CA GLU A 68 0.95 12.34 5.44
C GLU A 68 1.57 13.18 4.31
N PRO A 69 0.99 14.35 3.99
CA PRO A 69 1.47 15.19 2.89
C PRO A 69 2.88 15.73 3.12
N LEU A 70 3.29 15.97 4.36
CA LEU A 70 4.62 16.56 4.64
C LEU A 70 5.76 15.62 4.26
N THR A 71 5.55 14.31 4.39
CA THR A 71 6.53 13.29 4.04
C THR A 71 6.15 12.49 2.80
N LEU A 72 5.13 12.95 2.06
CA LEU A 72 4.56 12.27 0.89
C LEU A 72 4.39 10.76 1.10
N THR A 73 3.83 10.39 2.25
CA THR A 73 3.71 8.98 2.66
C THR A 73 2.25 8.61 2.87
N VAL A 74 1.83 7.47 2.30
CA VAL A 74 0.53 6.85 2.64
C VAL A 74 0.80 5.55 3.39
N ILE A 75 0.19 5.40 4.57
CA ILE A 75 0.35 4.28 5.48
C ILE A 75 -0.95 3.47 5.49
N PHE A 76 -0.85 2.18 5.21
CA PHE A 76 -1.96 1.22 5.17
C PHE A 76 -1.80 0.25 6.35
N LYS A 77 -2.65 0.38 7.38
CA LYS A 77 -2.59 -0.46 8.59
C LYS A 77 -3.73 -1.47 8.57
N SER A 78 -3.41 -2.75 8.41
CA SER A 78 -4.42 -3.81 8.57
C SER A 78 -4.62 -4.12 10.05
N TYR A 79 -5.86 -4.00 10.53
CA TYR A 79 -6.19 -4.15 11.95
C TYR A 79 -7.08 -5.37 12.27
N GLN A 80 -7.58 -6.08 11.26
CA GLN A 80 -8.35 -7.32 11.44
C GLN A 80 -7.80 -8.53 10.68
N ASP A 81 -6.55 -8.49 10.21
CA ASP A 81 -5.93 -9.69 9.63
C ASP A 81 -5.68 -10.75 10.72
N GLU A 82 -6.04 -12.00 10.47
CA GLU A 82 -5.96 -13.07 11.47
C GLU A 82 -4.53 -13.55 11.74
N VAL A 83 -3.61 -13.33 10.80
CA VAL A 83 -2.26 -13.92 10.80
C VAL A 83 -1.20 -12.88 11.14
N TYR A 84 -1.33 -11.69 10.58
CA TYR A 84 -0.33 -10.64 10.69
C TYR A 84 -0.88 -9.37 11.35
N SER A 85 0.01 -8.63 11.99
CA SER A 85 -0.20 -7.23 12.39
C SER A 85 0.93 -6.40 11.82
N GLY A 86 0.62 -5.19 11.35
CA GLY A 86 1.64 -4.31 10.79
C GLY A 86 1.07 -3.32 9.80
N PHE A 87 1.93 -2.85 8.91
CA PHE A 87 1.57 -1.85 7.93
C PHE A 87 2.34 -2.00 6.64
N VAL A 88 1.82 -1.36 5.60
CA VAL A 88 2.55 -1.06 4.36
C VAL A 88 2.63 0.46 4.23
N THR A 89 3.77 1.00 3.82
CA THR A 89 3.88 2.41 3.43
C THR A 89 4.16 2.52 1.95
N ASN A 90 3.59 3.55 1.31
CA ASN A 90 4.00 4.02 0.00
C ASN A 90 4.54 5.44 0.20
N THR A 91 5.82 5.65 -0.07
CA THR A 91 6.50 6.93 0.13
C THR A 91 7.09 7.43 -1.18
N ILE A 92 6.92 8.72 -1.44
CA ILE A 92 7.53 9.41 -2.57
C ILE A 92 8.74 10.19 -2.07
N PHE A 93 9.87 10.04 -2.75
CA PHE A 93 11.07 10.83 -2.49
C PHE A 93 11.37 11.69 -3.71
N GLU A 94 11.64 12.97 -3.47
CA GLU A 94 12.20 13.88 -4.46
C GLU A 94 13.70 14.01 -4.16
N GLU A 95 14.52 13.51 -5.07
CA GLU A 95 15.98 13.54 -4.99
C GLU A 95 16.51 14.33 -6.21
N ASP A 96 17.78 14.73 -6.16
CA ASP A 96 18.38 15.60 -7.20
C ASP A 96 18.25 15.03 -8.62
N ASP A 97 18.27 13.70 -8.75
CA ASP A 97 18.24 13.03 -10.04
C ASP A 97 16.82 12.59 -10.47
N GLY A 98 15.80 12.77 -9.63
CA GLY A 98 14.40 12.53 -9.99
C GLY A 98 13.50 12.11 -8.83
N VAL A 99 12.34 11.56 -9.19
CA VAL A 99 11.30 11.14 -8.24
C VAL A 99 11.36 9.63 -8.04
N TYR A 100 11.28 9.17 -6.79
CA TYR A 100 11.31 7.76 -6.43
C TYR A 100 10.03 7.36 -5.71
N LEU A 101 9.56 6.14 -5.97
CA LEU A 101 8.48 5.49 -5.26
C LEU A 101 9.04 4.32 -4.46
N ASP A 102 8.82 4.33 -3.16
CA ASP A 102 9.27 3.29 -2.21
C ASP A 102 8.06 2.67 -1.53
N TYR A 103 7.91 1.35 -1.64
CA TYR A 103 6.96 0.63 -0.80
C TYR A 103 7.73 -0.18 0.25
N THR A 104 7.29 -0.08 1.50
CA THR A 104 7.83 -0.87 2.61
C THR A 104 6.69 -1.64 3.27
N LEU A 105 6.86 -2.95 3.39
CA LEU A 105 5.98 -3.83 4.16
C LEU A 105 6.68 -4.20 5.45
N ASN A 106 6.00 -3.97 6.57
CA ASN A 106 6.44 -4.37 7.90
C ASN A 106 5.31 -5.16 8.55
N TRP A 107 5.38 -6.49 8.44
CA TRP A 107 4.42 -7.38 9.08
C TRP A 107 5.08 -8.25 10.13
N THR A 108 4.38 -8.36 11.26
CA THR A 108 4.74 -9.22 12.37
C THR A 108 3.69 -10.32 12.46
N LEU A 109 4.14 -11.57 12.63
CA LEU A 109 3.24 -12.69 12.92
C LEU A 109 2.59 -12.49 14.28
N LYS A 110 1.28 -12.70 14.36
CA LYS A 110 0.59 -12.72 15.65
C LYS A 110 0.99 -13.97 16.45
N PRO A 111 1.03 -13.90 17.78
CA PRO A 111 1.37 -15.06 18.63
C PRO A 111 0.54 -16.30 18.29
N GLY A 112 1.20 -17.45 18.18
CA GLY A 112 0.54 -18.74 17.89
C GLY A 112 0.08 -18.92 16.44
N LYS A 113 0.42 -17.99 15.53
CA LYS A 113 0.15 -18.11 14.10
C LYS A 113 1.41 -18.52 13.34
N SER A 114 1.22 -19.21 12.22
CA SER A 114 2.29 -19.62 11.31
C SER A 114 2.31 -18.74 10.08
N ALA A 115 3.50 -18.46 9.55
CA ALA A 115 3.61 -17.81 8.25
C ALA A 115 2.97 -18.68 7.17
N ALA A 116 2.07 -18.09 6.39
CA ALA A 116 1.46 -18.76 5.25
C ALA A 116 2.40 -18.80 4.03
N GLN A 117 3.40 -17.91 3.99
CA GLN A 117 4.28 -17.70 2.84
C GLN A 117 5.73 -17.47 3.29
N PRO A 118 6.74 -17.88 2.49
CA PRO A 118 8.15 -17.58 2.75
C PRO A 118 8.45 -16.09 2.59
N ASP A 119 9.54 -15.60 3.19
CA ASP A 119 9.91 -14.18 3.12
C ASP A 119 10.15 -13.69 1.66
N SER A 120 10.64 -14.57 0.77
CA SER A 120 10.83 -14.26 -0.66
C SER A 120 9.53 -13.89 -1.38
N PHE A 121 8.40 -14.48 -0.98
CA PHE A 121 7.09 -14.17 -1.54
C PHE A 121 6.71 -12.69 -1.29
N TRP A 122 7.01 -12.19 -0.09
CA TRP A 122 6.72 -10.79 0.27
C TRP A 122 7.62 -9.81 -0.46
N GLN A 123 8.89 -10.17 -0.66
CA GLN A 123 9.83 -9.37 -1.46
C GLN A 123 9.34 -9.21 -2.91
N GLU A 124 8.93 -10.31 -3.54
CA GLU A 124 8.38 -10.28 -4.90
C GLU A 124 7.06 -9.52 -4.97
N THR A 125 6.16 -9.72 -4.00
CA THR A 125 4.89 -9.02 -3.91
C THR A 125 5.07 -7.50 -3.87
N ILE A 126 5.97 -7.01 -3.02
CA ILE A 126 6.23 -5.56 -2.89
C ILE A 126 6.92 -5.00 -4.11
N LYS A 127 7.90 -5.72 -4.68
CA LYS A 127 8.52 -5.33 -5.94
C LYS A 127 7.49 -5.19 -7.07
N ASN A 128 6.62 -6.19 -7.24
CA ASN A 128 5.60 -6.17 -8.29
C ASN A 128 4.58 -5.05 -8.08
N ALA A 129 4.18 -4.78 -6.83
CA ALA A 129 3.25 -3.71 -6.50
C ALA A 129 3.83 -2.31 -6.85
N VAL A 130 5.11 -2.08 -6.53
CA VAL A 130 5.80 -0.82 -6.85
C VAL A 130 5.96 -0.64 -8.36
N LEU A 131 6.37 -1.69 -9.07
CA LEU A 131 6.54 -1.64 -10.53
C LEU A 131 5.21 -1.43 -11.26
N HIS A 132 4.12 -2.04 -10.77
CA HIS A 132 2.79 -1.79 -11.31
C HIS A 132 2.35 -0.32 -11.09
N ALA A 133 2.56 0.22 -9.89
CA ALA A 133 2.27 1.63 -9.61
C ALA A 133 3.10 2.59 -10.47
N LYS A 134 4.40 2.28 -10.68
CA LYS A 134 5.27 3.02 -11.61
C LYS A 134 4.66 3.05 -13.02
N GLN A 135 4.25 1.89 -13.54
CA GLN A 135 3.67 1.80 -14.87
C GLN A 135 2.41 2.66 -15.01
N LEU A 136 1.52 2.64 -14.02
CA LEU A 136 0.32 3.48 -14.00
C LEU A 136 0.63 4.99 -13.89
N ALA A 137 1.70 5.34 -13.18
CA ALA A 137 2.13 6.73 -13.05
C ALA A 137 2.80 7.26 -14.32
N GLU A 138 3.40 6.40 -15.13
CA GLU A 138 4.14 6.75 -16.35
C GLU A 138 3.30 6.68 -17.62
N SER A 139 2.12 6.06 -17.57
CA SER A 139 1.09 6.19 -18.61
C SER A 139 0.46 7.58 -18.62
#